data_AF-A0A919PR02-F1
#
_entry.id   AF-A0A919PR02-F1
#
_cell.length_a   1.000
_cell.length_b   1.000
_cell.length_c   1.000
_cell.angle_alpha   90.00
_cell.angle_beta   90.00
_cell.angle_gamma   90.00
#
_symmetry.space_group_name_H-M   'P 1'
#
loop_
_entity.id
_entity.type
_entity.pdbx_description
1 polymer ?
#
loop_
_entity_poly.entity_id
_entity_poly.type
_entity_poly.pdbx_seq_one_letter_code
_entity_poly.pdbx_strand_id
1 'polypeptide(L)'
;MTDTPGLPFAGPVPKRPAGEITALDAGSPLLREPVVITGASELMSEVWRWTPDRLRELIGDEKLDATLPGPDGTFAYEPGRALASRPLPVARFFDDMADPDGPRWCLQQVAVRDRLPVLAERLDYPSCVPPELINAVNLWMAAPGTVTPLHYDDTHNLFAQVSGSKTFYLFPPENLEALYPGPLNTGAQHLSRVDLFQPDLERHPRTGSLAYRSATVQAGEALLLPAFWWHQVASHDVAVSVNFWWRAHVLDVLCPGFMRQLQSTAVQEDLGALAGTFELGGDDPVSGAAELLALLADIGESRAADALARSVLRTAERRAPADARAGALLARYPEPDPRLVSDTVAYLSEGAFSW
;
A
#
# COMPACT_ATOMS: atom_id res chain seq x y z
N MET A 1 -21.64 14.58 9.74
CA MET A 1 -21.55 14.26 8.30
C MET A 1 -22.15 12.88 8.11
N THR A 2 -22.67 12.56 6.93
CA THR A 2 -23.04 11.17 6.62
C THR A 2 -21.75 10.43 6.29
N ASP A 3 -21.32 9.51 7.15
CA ASP A 3 -20.16 8.64 6.92
C ASP A 3 -20.56 7.52 5.94
N THR A 4 -21.18 7.88 4.83
CA THR A 4 -21.67 6.92 3.84
C THR A 4 -21.42 7.52 2.46
N PRO A 5 -20.72 6.78 1.58
CA PRO A 5 -20.50 7.24 0.22
C PRO A 5 -21.80 7.53 -0.51
N GLY A 6 -21.85 8.61 -1.29
CA GLY A 6 -22.96 8.94 -2.19
C GLY A 6 -23.03 8.05 -3.44
N LEU A 7 -22.58 6.80 -3.34
CA LEU A 7 -22.40 5.86 -4.46
C LEU A 7 -23.17 4.56 -4.22
N PRO A 8 -23.49 3.78 -5.27
CA PRO A 8 -24.05 2.44 -5.14
C PRO A 8 -23.26 1.55 -4.17
N PHE A 9 -23.97 0.75 -3.35
CA PHE A 9 -23.36 -0.22 -2.45
C PHE A 9 -23.38 -1.62 -3.06
N ALA A 10 -22.20 -2.22 -3.25
CA ALA A 10 -22.01 -3.56 -3.80
C ALA A 10 -22.14 -4.69 -2.77
N GLY A 11 -22.25 -4.36 -1.48
CA GLY A 11 -22.33 -5.32 -0.38
C GLY A 11 -21.05 -5.38 0.48
N PRO A 12 -21.09 -6.16 1.57
CA PRO A 12 -19.97 -6.28 2.47
C PRO A 12 -18.81 -7.08 1.86
N VAL A 13 -17.61 -6.87 2.41
CA VAL A 13 -16.45 -7.75 2.23
C VAL A 13 -16.73 -9.12 2.87
N PRO A 14 -16.33 -10.25 2.26
CA PRO A 14 -16.56 -11.57 2.84
C PRO A 14 -15.80 -11.72 4.17
N LYS A 15 -16.38 -12.51 5.07
CA LYS A 15 -15.72 -12.92 6.31
C LYS A 15 -15.25 -14.37 6.19
N ARG A 16 -14.05 -14.67 6.70
CA ARG A 16 -13.52 -16.02 6.84
C ARG A 16 -12.89 -16.21 8.21
N PRO A 17 -13.01 -17.39 8.85
CA PRO A 17 -12.26 -17.68 10.08
C PRO A 17 -10.77 -17.85 9.79
N ALA A 18 -9.92 -17.55 10.78
CA ALA A 18 -8.46 -17.69 10.68
C ALA A 18 -8.01 -19.09 10.23
N GLY A 19 -8.69 -20.15 10.69
CA GLY A 19 -8.40 -21.53 10.25
C GLY A 19 -8.63 -21.82 8.76
N GLU A 20 -9.28 -20.92 8.01
CA GLU A 20 -9.43 -21.00 6.54
C GLU A 20 -8.38 -20.16 5.78
N ILE A 21 -7.53 -19.42 6.49
CA ILE A 21 -6.50 -18.59 5.87
C ILE A 21 -5.25 -19.44 5.66
N THR A 22 -5.03 -19.84 4.41
CA THR A 22 -3.83 -20.55 3.96
C THR A 22 -2.65 -19.59 3.79
N ALA A 23 -1.51 -20.11 3.33
CA ALA A 23 -0.37 -19.28 2.96
C ALA A 23 -0.76 -18.18 1.95
N LEU A 24 -0.21 -16.99 2.18
CA LEU A 24 -0.37 -15.78 1.39
C LEU A 24 0.92 -15.49 0.62
N ASP A 25 1.37 -16.50 -0.12
CA ASP A 25 2.48 -16.44 -1.07
C ASP A 25 2.00 -16.09 -2.48
N ALA A 26 2.96 -15.97 -3.40
CA ALA A 26 2.69 -15.62 -4.79
C ALA A 26 1.68 -16.59 -5.44
N GLY A 27 0.68 -16.04 -6.12
CA GLY A 27 -0.39 -16.81 -6.76
C GLY A 27 -1.53 -17.25 -5.83
N SER A 28 -1.47 -16.94 -4.54
CA SER A 28 -2.54 -17.27 -3.59
C SER A 28 -3.88 -16.64 -4.01
N PRO A 29 -4.98 -17.42 -4.12
CA PRO A 29 -6.28 -16.89 -4.53
C PRO A 29 -6.88 -15.92 -3.50
N LEU A 30 -6.41 -15.97 -2.25
CA LEU A 30 -6.82 -15.04 -1.18
C LEU A 30 -6.29 -13.62 -1.41
N LEU A 31 -5.28 -13.44 -2.27
CA LEU A 31 -4.71 -12.14 -2.61
C LEU A 31 -5.42 -11.44 -3.78
N ARG A 32 -6.59 -11.93 -4.19
CA ARG A 32 -7.38 -11.32 -5.29
C ARG A 32 -8.43 -10.32 -4.82
N GLU A 33 -8.97 -10.51 -3.63
CA GLU A 33 -10.00 -9.64 -3.06
C GLU A 33 -9.82 -9.45 -1.54
N PRO A 34 -10.37 -8.38 -0.94
CA PRO A 34 -10.31 -8.18 0.49
C PRO A 34 -11.12 -9.24 1.22
N VAL A 35 -10.65 -9.61 2.42
CA VAL A 35 -11.31 -10.57 3.30
C VAL A 35 -11.17 -10.10 4.74
N VAL A 36 -12.29 -10.05 5.47
CA VAL A 36 -12.24 -9.89 6.93
C VAL A 36 -12.00 -11.24 7.57
N ILE A 37 -10.98 -11.32 8.41
CA ILE A 37 -10.57 -12.52 9.11
C ILE A 37 -11.08 -12.46 10.54
N THR A 38 -11.92 -13.42 10.92
CA THR A 38 -12.39 -13.60 12.29
C THR A 38 -11.47 -14.57 13.05
N GLY A 39 -11.33 -14.39 14.37
CA GLY A 39 -10.41 -15.22 15.17
C GLY A 39 -8.94 -14.98 14.81
N ALA A 40 -8.59 -13.78 14.34
CA ALA A 40 -7.26 -13.46 13.81
C ALA A 40 -6.12 -13.59 14.82
N SER A 41 -6.43 -13.73 16.12
CA SER A 41 -5.46 -14.10 17.16
C SER A 41 -4.86 -15.49 17.02
N GLU A 42 -5.41 -16.34 16.15
CA GLU A 42 -4.81 -17.62 15.77
C GLU A 42 -3.65 -17.45 14.77
N LEU A 43 -3.62 -16.35 14.01
CA LEU A 43 -2.57 -16.09 13.01
C LEU A 43 -1.30 -15.48 13.62
N MET A 44 -1.48 -14.63 14.64
CA MET A 44 -0.44 -13.96 15.42
C MET A 44 -0.99 -13.59 16.78
N SER A 45 -0.15 -13.43 17.79
CA SER A 45 -0.57 -13.40 19.19
C SER A 45 -0.17 -12.13 19.94
N GLU A 46 0.98 -11.52 19.65
CA GLU A 46 1.52 -10.43 20.48
C GLU A 46 0.74 -9.14 20.27
N VAL A 47 0.43 -8.77 19.02
CA VAL A 47 -0.21 -7.48 18.70
C VAL A 47 -1.58 -7.30 19.37
N TRP A 48 -2.31 -8.38 19.63
CA TRP A 48 -3.62 -8.32 20.30
C TRP A 48 -3.52 -7.96 21.79
N ARG A 49 -2.32 -8.04 22.36
CA ARG A 49 -2.03 -7.61 23.74
C ARG A 49 -1.78 -6.11 23.82
N TRP A 50 -1.59 -5.42 22.69
CA TRP A 50 -1.29 -3.98 22.64
C TRP A 50 -2.56 -3.12 22.80
N THR A 51 -3.33 -3.41 23.85
CA THR A 51 -4.48 -2.61 24.25
C THR A 51 -4.02 -1.19 24.65
N PRO A 52 -4.92 -0.20 24.69
CA PRO A 52 -4.60 1.15 25.15
C PRO A 52 -3.84 1.18 26.49
N ASP A 53 -4.30 0.42 27.48
CA ASP A 53 -3.64 0.34 28.79
C ASP A 53 -2.24 -0.26 28.70
N ARG A 54 -2.08 -1.32 27.90
CA ARG A 54 -0.78 -1.96 27.72
C ARG A 54 0.21 -1.08 26.97
N LEU A 55 -0.24 -0.35 25.95
CA LEU A 55 0.60 0.63 25.23
C LEU A 55 0.99 1.80 26.13
N ARG A 56 0.07 2.26 27.00
CA ARG A 56 0.40 3.29 28.01
C ARG A 56 1.50 2.80 28.96
N GLU A 57 1.47 1.54 29.37
CA GLU A 57 2.51 0.95 30.22
C GLU A 57 3.85 0.78 29.48
N LEU A 58 3.83 0.27 28.25
CA LEU A 58 5.04 -0.10 27.53
C LEU A 58 5.77 1.08 26.89
N ILE A 59 5.01 2.03 26.32
CA ILE A 59 5.55 3.12 25.50
C ILE A 59 4.92 4.48 25.86
N GLY A 60 4.32 4.62 27.04
CA GLY A 60 3.59 5.83 27.43
C GLY A 60 4.42 7.13 27.36
N ASP A 61 5.71 7.04 27.65
CA ASP A 61 6.66 8.16 27.62
C ASP A 61 7.24 8.44 26.22
N GLU A 62 7.09 7.50 25.28
CA GLU A 62 7.59 7.65 23.91
C GLU A 62 6.89 8.82 23.22
N LYS A 63 7.69 9.74 22.67
CA LYS A 63 7.18 10.91 21.95
C LYS A 63 7.07 10.59 20.47
N LEU A 64 5.84 10.49 20.00
CA LEU A 64 5.53 10.17 18.61
C LEU A 64 4.78 11.32 17.95
N ASP A 65 4.93 11.45 16.63
CA ASP A 65 4.33 12.53 15.86
C ASP A 65 2.82 12.31 15.71
N ALA A 66 2.04 13.02 16.55
CA ALA A 66 0.60 13.01 16.52
C ALA A 66 0.10 14.07 15.52
N THR A 67 -0.67 13.62 14.54
CA THR A 67 -1.21 14.45 13.45
C THR A 67 -2.63 14.90 13.77
N LEU A 68 -3.00 16.11 13.33
CA LEU A 68 -4.39 16.59 13.33
C LEU A 68 -5.05 16.38 11.97
N PRO A 69 -6.30 15.89 11.92
CA PRO A 69 -7.09 15.89 10.70
C PRO A 69 -7.56 17.32 10.36
N GLY A 70 -8.16 17.46 9.17
CA GLY A 70 -8.91 18.64 8.80
C GLY A 70 -10.17 18.85 9.67
N PRO A 71 -10.87 19.99 9.50
CA PRO A 71 -12.05 20.33 10.30
C PRO A 71 -13.21 19.31 10.22
N ASP A 72 -13.25 18.54 9.14
CA ASP A 72 -14.23 17.51 8.84
C ASP A 72 -13.79 16.11 9.30
N GLY A 73 -12.61 15.98 9.92
CA GLY A 73 -12.01 14.71 10.32
C GLY A 73 -11.13 14.06 9.25
N THR A 74 -11.08 14.59 8.03
CA THR A 74 -10.34 14.01 6.91
C THR A 74 -8.91 14.53 6.83
N PHE A 75 -7.93 13.65 6.61
CA PHE A 75 -6.55 14.07 6.38
C PHE A 75 -6.36 14.63 4.96
N ALA A 76 -5.77 15.82 4.85
CA ALA A 76 -5.49 16.49 3.59
C ALA A 76 -4.03 16.29 3.17
N TYR A 77 -3.77 15.26 2.37
CA TYR A 77 -2.45 14.98 1.82
C TYR A 77 -2.24 15.79 0.53
N GLU A 78 -1.31 16.74 0.57
CA GLU A 78 -0.96 17.59 -0.57
C GLU A 78 0.53 17.39 -0.92
N PRO A 79 0.89 17.23 -2.21
CA PRO A 79 2.28 17.16 -2.64
C PRO A 79 3.13 18.31 -2.06
N GLY A 80 4.22 17.96 -1.39
CA GLY A 80 5.16 18.92 -0.81
C GLY A 80 4.68 19.60 0.48
N ARG A 81 3.52 19.21 1.04
CA ARG A 81 3.01 19.74 2.30
C ARG A 81 2.89 18.64 3.33
N ALA A 82 3.66 18.76 4.41
CA ALA A 82 3.52 17.88 5.56
C ALA A 82 2.19 18.13 6.28
N LEU A 83 1.58 17.06 6.79
CA LEU A 83 0.45 17.18 7.70
C LEU A 83 0.88 17.91 8.98
N ALA A 84 -0.05 18.64 9.58
CA ALA A 84 0.21 19.29 10.86
C ALA A 84 0.36 18.23 11.95
N SER A 85 1.58 18.06 12.44
CA SER A 85 1.90 17.11 13.51
C SER A 85 2.66 17.76 14.65
N ARG A 86 2.59 17.13 15.83
CA ARG A 86 3.42 17.48 16.99
C ARG A 86 3.88 16.22 17.72
N PRO A 87 5.13 16.17 18.22
CA PRO A 87 5.55 15.10 19.12
C PRO A 87 4.73 15.11 20.42
N LEU A 88 4.13 13.98 20.76
CA LEU A 88 3.30 13.81 21.95
C LEU A 88 3.65 12.48 22.65
N PRO A 89 3.76 12.45 23.99
CA PRO A 89 3.81 11.19 24.72
C PRO A 89 2.57 10.33 24.42
N VAL A 90 2.73 9.03 24.20
CA VAL A 90 1.62 8.10 23.94
C VAL A 90 0.59 8.12 25.07
N ALA A 91 1.01 8.24 26.33
CA ALA A 91 0.09 8.37 27.45
C ALA A 91 -0.83 9.60 27.32
N ARG A 92 -0.26 10.73 26.86
CA ARG A 92 -1.02 11.97 26.65
C ARG A 92 -1.98 11.86 25.47
N PHE A 93 -1.66 11.08 24.43
CA PHE A 93 -2.62 10.77 23.36
C PHE A 93 -3.90 10.17 23.96
N PHE A 94 -3.77 9.15 24.81
CA PHE A 94 -4.93 8.51 25.42
C PHE A 94 -5.68 9.41 26.39
N ASP A 95 -4.97 10.29 27.14
CA ASP A 95 -5.62 11.30 27.98
C ASP A 95 -6.47 12.26 27.15
N ASP A 96 -5.92 12.78 26.04
CA ASP A 96 -6.62 13.69 25.12
C ASP A 96 -7.83 13.01 24.46
N MET A 97 -7.75 11.70 24.19
CA MET A 97 -8.86 10.91 23.61
C MET A 97 -10.00 10.64 24.59
N ALA A 98 -9.71 10.58 25.89
CA ALA A 98 -10.72 10.41 26.93
C ALA A 98 -11.55 11.68 27.16
N ASP A 99 -11.04 12.84 26.73
CA ASP A 99 -11.72 14.13 26.79
C ASP A 99 -12.62 14.33 25.54
N PRO A 100 -13.95 14.42 25.70
CA PRO A 100 -14.86 14.72 24.59
C PRO A 100 -14.55 16.05 23.89
N ASP A 101 -13.97 17.03 24.58
CA ASP A 101 -13.57 18.32 24.00
C ASP A 101 -12.07 18.36 23.65
N GLY A 102 -11.37 17.24 23.86
CA GLY A 102 -9.97 17.07 23.58
C GLY A 102 -9.63 17.05 22.08
N PRO A 103 -8.39 17.39 21.72
CA PRO A 103 -7.92 17.33 20.33
C PRO A 103 -8.03 15.92 19.75
N ARG A 104 -8.38 15.80 18.46
CA ARG A 104 -8.56 14.53 17.75
C ARG A 104 -7.28 14.10 17.03
N TRP A 105 -6.34 13.55 17.78
CA TRP A 105 -5.05 13.08 17.26
C TRP A 105 -5.14 11.78 16.44
N CYS A 106 -4.22 11.62 15.49
CA CYS A 106 -3.84 10.33 14.95
C CYS A 106 -2.33 10.13 14.94
N LEU A 107 -1.90 8.94 15.34
CA LEU A 107 -0.56 8.41 15.08
C LEU A 107 -0.65 7.53 13.85
N GLN A 108 0.03 7.94 12.79
CA GLN A 108 -0.08 7.34 11.47
C GLN A 108 1.22 6.64 11.11
N GLN A 109 1.13 5.39 10.62
CA GLN A 109 2.26 4.62 10.10
C GLN A 109 3.50 4.64 11.01
N VAL A 110 3.33 4.46 12.33
CA VAL A 110 4.49 4.43 13.23
C VAL A 110 5.23 3.11 13.03
N ALA A 111 6.37 3.15 12.34
CA ALA A 111 7.20 1.98 12.05
C ALA A 111 7.67 1.31 13.36
N VAL A 112 7.09 0.16 13.69
CA VAL A 112 7.30 -0.53 14.98
C VAL A 112 8.77 -0.90 15.15
N ARG A 113 9.38 -1.49 14.10
CA ARG A 113 10.76 -1.97 14.11
C ARG A 113 11.78 -0.86 14.37
N ASP A 114 11.55 0.33 13.80
CA ASP A 114 12.53 1.41 13.82
C ASP A 114 12.28 2.43 14.95
N ARG A 115 11.02 2.64 15.32
CA ARG A 115 10.61 3.70 16.24
C ARG A 115 10.23 3.20 17.63
N LEU A 116 9.93 1.91 17.79
CA LEU A 116 9.41 1.34 19.04
C LEU A 116 10.16 0.07 19.45
N PRO A 117 11.46 0.15 19.84
CA PRO A 117 12.27 -1.02 20.20
C PRO A 117 11.61 -1.98 21.19
N VAL A 118 10.93 -1.45 22.22
CA VAL A 118 10.22 -2.25 23.25
C VAL A 118 9.11 -3.12 22.65
N LEU A 119 8.43 -2.64 21.61
CA LEU A 119 7.42 -3.43 20.90
C LEU A 119 8.08 -4.34 19.87
N ALA A 120 9.11 -3.86 19.17
CA ALA A 120 9.82 -4.61 18.15
C ALA A 120 10.44 -5.91 18.70
N GLU A 121 11.00 -5.88 19.92
CA GLU A 121 11.56 -7.06 20.59
C GLU A 121 10.52 -8.15 20.90
N ARG A 122 9.24 -7.80 20.93
CA ARG A 122 8.13 -8.72 21.26
C ARG A 122 7.38 -9.20 20.04
N LEU A 123 7.53 -8.50 18.92
CA LEU A 123 6.73 -8.67 17.72
C LEU A 123 6.81 -10.11 17.21
N ASP A 124 5.64 -10.74 17.07
CA ASP A 124 5.45 -11.91 16.24
C ASP A 124 4.84 -11.54 14.88
N TYR A 125 4.94 -12.47 13.94
CA TYR A 125 4.47 -12.28 12.57
C TYR A 125 3.28 -13.20 12.28
N PRO A 126 2.34 -12.78 11.42
CA PRO A 126 1.24 -13.62 10.98
C PRO A 126 1.77 -14.89 10.30
N SER A 127 1.38 -16.04 10.83
CA SER A 127 1.80 -17.36 10.34
C SER A 127 1.41 -17.67 8.89
N CYS A 128 0.46 -16.92 8.33
CA CYS A 128 0.04 -17.04 6.94
C CYS A 128 0.88 -16.20 5.95
N VAL A 129 1.77 -15.34 6.41
CA VAL A 129 2.63 -14.50 5.54
C VAL A 129 4.09 -14.93 5.72
N PRO A 130 4.83 -15.20 4.63
CA PRO A 130 6.26 -15.45 4.71
C PRO A 130 6.99 -14.25 5.37
N PRO A 131 7.67 -14.42 6.51
CA PRO A 131 8.23 -13.29 7.27
C PRO A 131 9.25 -12.45 6.51
N GLU A 132 9.99 -13.06 5.58
CA GLU A 132 10.98 -12.42 4.71
C GLU A 132 10.37 -11.40 3.73
N LEU A 133 9.08 -11.52 3.44
CA LEU A 133 8.37 -10.58 2.56
C LEU A 133 7.87 -9.35 3.32
N ILE A 134 7.72 -9.44 4.64
CA ILE A 134 7.20 -8.38 5.49
C ILE A 134 8.24 -7.27 5.61
N ASN A 135 8.04 -6.22 4.81
CA ASN A 135 8.94 -5.08 4.73
C ASN A 135 8.60 -4.01 5.79
N ALA A 136 7.34 -3.91 6.24
CA ALA A 136 6.94 -2.94 7.25
C ALA A 136 5.88 -3.49 8.21
N VAL A 137 5.97 -3.07 9.47
CA VAL A 137 4.96 -3.29 10.50
C VAL A 137 4.69 -1.96 11.17
N ASN A 138 3.45 -1.47 11.09
CA ASN A 138 3.12 -0.14 11.57
C ASN A 138 2.05 -0.15 12.65
N LEU A 139 2.26 0.66 13.68
CA LEU A 139 1.26 0.99 14.68
C LEU A 139 0.44 2.21 14.21
N TRP A 140 -0.87 2.09 14.37
CA TRP A 140 -1.83 3.14 14.10
C TRP A 140 -2.67 3.39 15.34
N MET A 141 -2.80 4.66 15.72
CA MET A 141 -3.72 5.06 16.78
C MET A 141 -4.55 6.23 16.28
N ALA A 142 -5.86 6.17 16.43
CA ALA A 142 -6.75 7.16 15.82
C ALA A 142 -7.86 7.58 16.76
N ALA A 143 -8.17 8.87 16.73
CA ALA A 143 -9.36 9.43 17.34
C ALA A 143 -10.64 9.02 16.58
N PRO A 144 -11.79 8.96 17.24
CA PRO A 144 -13.07 8.78 16.57
C PRO A 144 -13.35 9.95 15.61
N GLY A 145 -14.02 9.64 14.50
CA GLY A 145 -14.38 10.59 13.44
C GLY A 145 -13.24 10.94 12.48
N THR A 146 -12.10 10.27 12.57
CA THR A 146 -10.97 10.52 11.66
C THR A 146 -11.06 9.67 10.39
N VAL A 147 -10.70 10.28 9.26
CA VAL A 147 -10.80 9.67 7.93
C VAL A 147 -9.46 9.76 7.21
N THR A 148 -8.89 8.60 6.87
CA THR A 148 -7.82 8.50 5.88
C THR A 148 -8.47 8.47 4.50
N PRO A 149 -8.20 9.46 3.63
CA PRO A 149 -8.89 9.60 2.35
C PRO A 149 -8.64 8.40 1.44
N LEU A 150 -9.47 8.27 0.41
CA LEU A 150 -9.41 7.19 -0.56
C LEU A 150 -8.04 7.11 -1.25
N HIS A 151 -7.38 5.96 -1.13
CA HIS A 151 -6.05 5.69 -1.71
C HIS A 151 -5.86 4.20 -1.98
N TYR A 152 -4.74 3.82 -2.58
CA TYR A 152 -4.27 2.44 -2.62
C TYR A 152 -2.82 2.35 -2.14
N ASP A 153 -2.43 1.16 -1.68
CA ASP A 153 -1.04 0.83 -1.38
C ASP A 153 -0.49 -0.13 -2.46
N ASP A 154 0.81 -0.15 -2.67
CA ASP A 154 1.50 -1.09 -3.59
C ASP A 154 1.94 -2.39 -2.89
N THR A 155 1.59 -2.55 -1.63
CA THR A 155 1.87 -3.73 -0.81
C THR A 155 0.58 -4.44 -0.44
N HIS A 156 0.66 -5.76 -0.24
CA HIS A 156 -0.40 -6.47 0.46
C HIS A 156 -0.40 -6.04 1.92
N ASN A 157 -1.57 -6.05 2.55
CA ASN A 157 -1.77 -5.54 3.90
C ASN A 157 -2.62 -6.50 4.73
N LEU A 158 -2.11 -6.87 5.91
CA LEU A 158 -2.86 -7.56 6.94
C LEU A 158 -3.06 -6.58 8.08
N PHE A 159 -4.25 -5.99 8.13
CA PHE A 159 -4.60 -4.94 9.06
C PHE A 159 -5.34 -5.52 10.27
N ALA A 160 -4.70 -5.59 11.43
CA ALA A 160 -5.27 -6.08 12.68
C ALA A 160 -5.85 -4.93 13.51
N GLN A 161 -7.14 -5.04 13.86
CA GLN A 161 -7.82 -4.07 14.71
C GLN A 161 -7.74 -4.51 16.17
N VAL A 162 -6.90 -3.87 16.97
CA VAL A 162 -6.63 -4.26 18.37
C VAL A 162 -7.70 -3.72 19.32
N SER A 163 -8.08 -2.44 19.17
CA SER A 163 -9.16 -1.83 19.95
C SER A 163 -9.99 -0.88 19.11
N GLY A 164 -11.27 -0.69 19.46
CA GLY A 164 -12.19 0.13 18.68
C GLY A 164 -12.54 -0.51 17.33
N SER A 165 -13.17 0.27 16.45
CA SER A 165 -13.57 -0.18 15.12
C SER A 165 -13.25 0.83 14.02
N LYS A 166 -13.02 0.32 12.81
CA LYS A 166 -12.84 1.12 11.59
C LYS A 166 -13.66 0.57 10.44
N THR A 167 -14.24 1.44 9.62
CA THR A 167 -14.87 1.06 8.36
C THR A 167 -13.95 1.37 7.18
N PHE A 168 -13.72 0.36 6.35
CA PHE A 168 -13.06 0.47 5.05
C PHE A 168 -14.12 0.54 3.95
N TYR A 169 -13.99 1.50 3.04
CA TYR A 169 -14.76 1.60 1.81
C TYR A 169 -13.86 1.26 0.64
N LEU A 170 -14.20 0.19 -0.10
CA LEU A 170 -13.27 -0.54 -0.95
C LEU A 170 -13.72 -0.55 -2.40
N PHE A 171 -12.77 -0.35 -3.31
CA PHE A 171 -12.94 -0.54 -4.74
C PHE A 171 -11.81 -1.39 -5.32
N PRO A 172 -12.12 -2.24 -6.31
CA PRO A 172 -11.11 -3.07 -6.94
C PRO A 172 -10.13 -2.22 -7.78
N PRO A 173 -8.89 -2.70 -8.01
CA PRO A 173 -7.84 -1.95 -8.71
C PRO A 173 -8.24 -1.45 -10.11
N GLU A 174 -9.13 -2.17 -10.80
CA GLU A 174 -9.62 -1.84 -12.14
C GLU A 174 -10.39 -0.52 -12.19
N ASN A 175 -10.85 -0.01 -11.04
CA ASN A 175 -11.53 1.29 -10.97
C ASN A 175 -10.59 2.50 -10.99
N LEU A 176 -9.27 2.31 -11.16
CA LEU A 176 -8.25 3.37 -11.17
C LEU A 176 -8.69 4.63 -11.93
N GLU A 177 -9.13 4.50 -13.18
CA GLU A 177 -9.49 5.67 -14.00
C GLU A 177 -10.70 6.45 -13.46
N ALA A 178 -11.66 5.75 -12.87
CA ALA A 178 -12.88 6.33 -12.32
C ALA A 178 -12.70 6.86 -10.90
N LEU A 179 -11.56 6.57 -10.26
CA LEU A 179 -11.17 7.09 -8.95
C LEU A 179 -10.11 8.20 -9.05
N TYR A 180 -9.75 8.62 -10.27
CA TYR A 180 -8.99 9.84 -10.55
C TYR A 180 -7.72 10.01 -9.68
N PRO A 181 -6.73 9.09 -9.76
CA PRO A 181 -5.48 9.19 -8.99
C PRO A 181 -4.79 10.55 -9.19
N GLY A 182 -4.07 10.99 -8.16
CA GLY A 182 -3.18 12.15 -8.24
C GLY A 182 -2.07 11.93 -9.29
N PRO A 183 -1.40 12.98 -9.79
CA PRO A 183 -0.40 12.85 -10.86
C PRO A 183 0.82 12.01 -10.46
N LEU A 184 1.44 11.33 -11.44
CA LEU A 184 2.68 10.57 -11.23
C LEU A 184 3.82 11.47 -10.70
N ASN A 185 4.73 10.89 -9.94
CA ASN A 185 5.94 11.55 -9.44
C ASN A 185 5.68 12.76 -8.51
N THR A 186 4.53 12.79 -7.84
CA THR A 186 4.17 13.87 -6.89
C THR A 186 4.13 13.41 -5.44
N GLY A 187 4.27 12.10 -5.19
CA GLY A 187 4.00 11.48 -3.89
C GLY A 187 2.51 11.22 -3.66
N ALA A 188 1.61 11.97 -4.30
CA ALA A 188 0.16 11.79 -4.22
C ALA A 188 -0.40 10.86 -5.30
N GLN A 189 0.44 10.15 -6.06
CA GLN A 189 -0.03 9.35 -7.20
C GLN A 189 -0.95 8.17 -6.84
N HIS A 190 -0.96 7.79 -5.57
CA HIS A 190 -1.76 6.70 -5.01
C HIS A 190 -3.05 7.20 -4.33
N LEU A 191 -3.18 8.52 -4.16
CA LEU A 191 -4.35 9.15 -3.57
C LEU A 191 -5.40 9.44 -4.64
N SER A 192 -6.67 9.23 -4.32
CA SER A 192 -7.79 9.65 -5.14
C SER A 192 -8.01 11.16 -5.01
N ARG A 193 -8.42 11.81 -6.10
CA ARG A 193 -8.92 13.20 -6.07
C ARG A 193 -10.41 13.29 -5.77
N VAL A 194 -11.07 12.16 -5.55
CA VAL A 194 -12.50 12.08 -5.23
C VAL A 194 -12.64 12.08 -3.71
N ASP A 195 -13.42 13.02 -3.18
CA ASP A 195 -14.00 12.90 -1.85
C ASP A 195 -15.15 11.90 -1.93
N LEU A 196 -15.00 10.76 -1.26
CA LEU A 196 -15.96 9.67 -1.35
C LEU A 196 -17.27 9.98 -0.61
N PHE A 197 -17.23 10.80 0.44
CA PHE A 197 -18.41 11.20 1.21
C PHE A 197 -19.13 12.40 0.60
N GLN A 198 -18.42 13.21 -0.20
CA GLN A 198 -18.99 14.32 -0.96
C GLN A 198 -18.48 14.35 -2.42
N PRO A 199 -18.85 13.37 -3.26
CA PRO A 199 -18.30 13.26 -4.60
C PRO A 199 -18.80 14.39 -5.52
N ASP A 200 -17.86 15.18 -6.04
CA ASP A 200 -18.13 16.14 -7.12
C ASP A 200 -18.23 15.39 -8.47
N LEU A 201 -19.45 14.96 -8.81
CA LEU A 201 -19.73 14.22 -10.05
C LEU A 201 -19.70 15.10 -11.31
N GLU A 202 -19.67 16.42 -11.19
CA GLU A 202 -19.43 17.30 -12.34
C GLU A 202 -17.95 17.25 -12.74
N ARG A 203 -17.05 17.27 -11.77
CA ARG A 203 -15.59 17.14 -11.99
C ARG A 203 -15.14 15.69 -12.20
N HIS A 204 -15.79 14.75 -11.52
CA HIS A 204 -15.44 13.33 -11.52
C HIS A 204 -16.62 12.44 -11.98
N PRO A 205 -17.14 12.62 -13.20
CA PRO A 205 -18.38 11.98 -13.65
C PRO A 205 -18.31 10.45 -13.70
N ARG A 206 -17.13 9.86 -13.90
CA ARG A 206 -16.96 8.40 -13.97
C ARG A 206 -17.24 7.72 -12.62
N THR A 207 -17.00 8.44 -11.51
CA THR A 207 -17.20 7.95 -10.14
C THR A 207 -18.65 7.54 -9.88
N GLY A 208 -19.62 8.25 -10.46
CA GLY A 208 -21.05 8.03 -10.19
C GLY A 208 -21.58 6.65 -10.60
N SER A 209 -20.83 5.92 -11.43
CA SER A 209 -21.15 4.56 -11.85
C SER A 209 -20.53 3.45 -10.99
N LEU A 210 -19.63 3.81 -10.07
CA LEU A 210 -18.92 2.84 -9.25
C LEU A 210 -19.79 2.34 -8.11
N ALA A 211 -19.60 1.07 -7.75
CA ALA A 211 -20.21 0.49 -6.57
C ALA A 211 -19.14 0.11 -5.55
N TYR A 212 -19.28 0.57 -4.32
CA TYR A 212 -18.28 0.32 -3.26
C TYR A 212 -18.63 -0.94 -2.46
N ARG A 213 -17.61 -1.64 -1.97
CA ARG A 213 -17.76 -2.62 -0.89
C ARG A 213 -17.39 -2.00 0.44
N SER A 214 -17.86 -2.57 1.55
CA SER A 214 -17.43 -2.11 2.87
C SER A 214 -17.09 -3.23 3.85
N ALA A 215 -16.19 -2.92 4.77
CA ALA A 215 -15.84 -3.76 5.90
C ALA A 215 -15.73 -2.90 7.15
N THR A 216 -16.59 -3.12 8.15
CA THR A 216 -16.32 -2.65 9.50
C THR A 216 -15.54 -3.71 10.24
N VAL A 217 -14.25 -3.45 10.47
CA VAL A 217 -13.33 -4.33 11.18
C VAL A 217 -13.43 -4.03 12.67
N GLN A 218 -13.83 -5.03 13.44
CA GLN A 218 -14.00 -4.93 14.89
C GLN A 218 -12.72 -5.32 15.63
N ALA A 219 -12.61 -4.93 16.90
CA ALA A 219 -11.52 -5.40 17.76
C ALA A 219 -11.43 -6.95 17.77
N GLY A 220 -10.24 -7.49 17.52
CA GLY A 220 -10.00 -8.93 17.38
C GLY A 220 -10.16 -9.50 15.97
N GLU A 221 -10.63 -8.69 15.01
CA GLU A 221 -10.65 -9.04 13.59
C GLU A 221 -9.43 -8.46 12.87
N ALA A 222 -9.06 -9.08 11.75
CA ALA A 222 -8.11 -8.52 10.80
C ALA A 222 -8.76 -8.33 9.42
N LEU A 223 -8.23 -7.44 8.60
CA LEU A 223 -8.57 -7.28 7.19
C LEU A 223 -7.35 -7.66 6.35
N LEU A 224 -7.48 -8.71 5.55
CA LEU A 224 -6.59 -8.96 4.43
C LEU A 224 -7.00 -8.02 3.30
N LEU A 225 -6.09 -7.16 2.87
CA LEU A 225 -6.28 -6.18 1.83
C LEU A 225 -5.17 -6.35 0.78
N PRO A 226 -5.50 -6.88 -0.41
CA PRO A 226 -4.49 -7.04 -1.45
C PRO A 226 -3.96 -5.72 -1.98
N ALA A 227 -2.73 -5.75 -2.51
CA ALA A 227 -2.10 -4.60 -3.14
C ALA A 227 -3.01 -3.98 -4.22
N PHE A 228 -2.91 -2.66 -4.37
CA PHE A 228 -3.66 -1.80 -5.29
C PHE A 228 -5.18 -1.72 -5.06
N TRP A 229 -5.74 -2.41 -4.06
CA TRP A 229 -7.13 -2.17 -3.69
C TRP A 229 -7.31 -0.77 -3.10
N TRP A 230 -8.23 -0.04 -3.71
CA TRP A 230 -8.59 1.29 -3.26
C TRP A 230 -9.37 1.20 -1.97
N HIS A 231 -8.99 2.01 -1.00
CA HIS A 231 -9.62 2.04 0.31
C HIS A 231 -9.64 3.45 0.93
N GLN A 232 -10.79 3.81 1.48
CA GLN A 232 -10.94 4.92 2.43
C GLN A 232 -11.22 4.34 3.81
N VAL A 233 -10.63 4.90 4.86
CA VAL A 233 -10.74 4.34 6.22
C VAL A 233 -11.31 5.38 7.18
N ALA A 234 -12.45 5.07 7.79
CA ALA A 234 -13.09 5.89 8.82
C ALA A 234 -12.99 5.20 10.18
N SER A 235 -12.53 5.94 11.21
CA SER A 235 -12.44 5.44 12.60
C SER A 235 -13.66 5.87 13.40
N HIS A 236 -14.32 4.93 14.08
CA HIS A 236 -15.54 5.21 14.85
C HIS A 236 -15.30 5.40 16.34
N ASP A 237 -14.22 4.81 16.83
CA ASP A 237 -13.82 4.79 18.22
C ASP A 237 -12.38 5.32 18.38
N VAL A 238 -11.93 5.42 19.63
CA VAL A 238 -10.50 5.46 19.91
C VAL A 238 -9.91 4.11 19.50
N ALA A 239 -9.21 4.12 18.36
CA ALA A 239 -8.80 2.91 17.68
C ALA A 239 -7.30 2.68 17.81
N VAL A 240 -6.91 1.45 18.12
CA VAL A 240 -5.53 0.96 17.99
C VAL A 240 -5.53 -0.14 16.95
N SER A 241 -4.65 -0.04 15.97
CA SER A 241 -4.51 -1.03 14.90
C SER A 241 -3.04 -1.27 14.60
N VAL A 242 -2.70 -2.48 14.16
CA VAL A 242 -1.36 -2.82 13.68
C VAL A 242 -1.51 -3.41 12.30
N ASN A 243 -0.69 -2.98 11.35
CA ASN A 243 -0.74 -3.52 10.01
C ASN A 243 0.62 -4.09 9.60
N PHE A 244 0.58 -5.18 8.86
CA PHE A 244 1.74 -5.84 8.29
C PHE A 244 1.68 -5.63 6.78
N TRP A 245 2.65 -4.90 6.25
CA TRP A 245 2.83 -4.76 4.81
C TRP A 245 3.89 -5.75 4.32
N TRP A 246 3.59 -6.39 3.20
CA TRP A 246 4.55 -7.23 2.51
C TRP A 246 4.51 -7.00 1.01
N ARG A 247 5.66 -7.30 0.39
CA ARG A 247 5.87 -7.13 -1.05
C ARG A 247 4.90 -8.01 -1.80
N ALA A 248 4.29 -7.45 -2.85
CA ALA A 248 3.50 -8.22 -3.80
C ALA A 248 4.41 -8.81 -4.88
N HIS A 249 4.06 -10.01 -5.35
CA HIS A 249 4.67 -10.56 -6.54
C HIS A 249 4.10 -9.87 -7.78
N VAL A 250 4.94 -9.45 -8.72
CA VAL A 250 4.50 -8.66 -9.90
C VAL A 250 3.40 -9.34 -10.72
N LEU A 251 3.40 -10.67 -10.77
CA LEU A 251 2.37 -11.45 -11.48
C LEU A 251 1.00 -11.40 -10.80
N ASP A 252 0.93 -11.13 -9.50
CA ASP A 252 -0.33 -11.01 -8.77
C ASP A 252 -0.93 -9.61 -8.88
N VAL A 253 -0.16 -8.64 -9.38
CA VAL A 253 -0.54 -7.23 -9.43
C VAL A 253 -0.48 -6.63 -10.82
N LEU A 254 -0.74 -7.43 -11.86
CA LEU A 254 -0.87 -6.94 -13.25
C LEU A 254 -2.18 -6.14 -13.45
N CYS A 255 -2.31 -5.03 -12.74
CA CYS A 255 -3.48 -4.17 -12.70
C CYS A 255 -3.14 -2.73 -13.16
N PRO A 256 -4.14 -1.87 -13.45
CA PRO A 256 -3.89 -0.51 -13.92
C PRO A 256 -2.98 0.32 -12.99
N GLY A 257 -3.07 0.11 -11.68
CA GLY A 257 -2.21 0.78 -10.70
C GLY A 257 -0.73 0.45 -10.87
N PHE A 258 -0.41 -0.84 -11.03
CA PHE A 258 0.95 -1.30 -11.27
C PHE A 258 1.49 -0.84 -12.63
N MET A 259 0.69 -0.96 -13.71
CA MET A 259 1.10 -0.47 -15.04
C MET A 259 1.43 1.02 -15.02
N ARG A 260 0.68 1.77 -14.20
CA ARG A 260 0.93 3.19 -13.96
C ARG A 260 2.18 3.44 -13.13
N GLN A 261 2.47 2.60 -12.13
CA GLN A 261 3.68 2.71 -11.30
C GLN A 261 4.97 2.42 -12.07
N LEU A 262 4.94 1.49 -13.03
CA LEU A 262 6.05 1.23 -13.95
C LEU A 262 6.47 2.47 -14.74
N GLN A 263 5.53 3.38 -14.98
CA GLN A 263 5.77 4.65 -15.68
C GLN A 263 6.29 5.77 -14.76
N SER A 264 6.46 5.53 -13.46
CA SER A 264 7.07 6.51 -12.56
C SER A 264 8.54 6.74 -12.90
N THR A 265 9.04 7.95 -12.66
CA THR A 265 10.44 8.31 -12.93
C THR A 265 11.39 7.48 -12.09
N ALA A 266 11.06 7.21 -10.81
CA ALA A 266 11.90 6.39 -9.95
C ALA A 266 12.10 4.98 -10.53
N VAL A 267 11.02 4.34 -10.99
CA VAL A 267 11.10 3.01 -11.61
C VAL A 267 11.80 3.07 -12.96
N GLN A 268 11.49 4.05 -13.81
CA GLN A 268 12.13 4.17 -15.13
C GLN A 268 13.63 4.47 -15.06
N GLU A 269 14.10 5.11 -13.98
CA GLU A 269 15.51 5.41 -13.81
C GLU A 269 16.26 4.21 -13.21
N ASP A 270 15.70 3.50 -12.24
CA ASP A 270 16.40 2.42 -11.53
C ASP A 270 15.51 1.20 -11.29
N LEU A 271 15.94 0.05 -11.80
CA LEU A 271 15.28 -1.22 -11.56
C LEU A 271 15.27 -1.58 -10.07
N GLY A 272 16.28 -1.12 -9.32
CA GLY A 272 16.34 -1.28 -7.86
C GLY A 272 15.14 -0.66 -7.14
N ALA A 273 14.53 0.41 -7.68
CA ALA A 273 13.32 0.99 -7.13
C ALA A 273 12.13 0.04 -7.26
N LEU A 274 12.00 -0.67 -8.39
CA LEU A 274 10.95 -1.67 -8.59
C LEU A 274 11.20 -2.92 -7.73
N ALA A 275 12.44 -3.43 -7.76
CA ALA A 275 12.83 -4.62 -7.00
C ALA A 275 12.84 -4.41 -5.48
N GLY A 276 12.90 -3.16 -5.00
CA GLY A 276 12.71 -2.82 -3.59
C GLY A 276 11.26 -2.90 -3.13
N THR A 277 10.31 -2.74 -4.05
CA THR A 277 8.87 -2.70 -3.74
C THR A 277 8.16 -4.02 -4.07
N PHE A 278 8.52 -4.68 -5.18
CA PHE A 278 7.84 -5.88 -5.67
C PHE A 278 8.79 -7.05 -5.82
N GLU A 279 8.29 -8.26 -5.59
CA GLU A 279 9.01 -9.47 -5.99
C GLU A 279 8.88 -9.66 -7.50
N LEU A 280 10.03 -9.66 -8.20
CA LEU A 280 10.08 -9.78 -9.66
C LEU A 280 10.08 -11.24 -10.15
N GLY A 281 10.27 -12.20 -9.24
CA GLY A 281 10.59 -13.58 -9.62
C GLY A 281 12.03 -13.72 -10.14
N GLY A 282 12.38 -14.93 -10.57
CA GLY A 282 13.71 -15.29 -11.08
C GLY A 282 14.78 -15.44 -9.99
N ASP A 283 15.99 -15.83 -10.42
CA ASP A 283 17.15 -15.98 -9.53
C ASP A 283 17.70 -14.61 -9.06
N ASP A 284 17.49 -13.58 -9.89
CA ASP A 284 17.91 -12.20 -9.64
C ASP A 284 16.95 -11.16 -10.26
N PRO A 285 16.98 -9.88 -9.83
CA PRO A 285 16.07 -8.85 -10.30
C PRO A 285 16.03 -8.63 -11.81
N VAL A 286 17.14 -8.83 -12.54
CA VAL A 286 17.15 -8.66 -14.00
C VAL A 286 16.52 -9.84 -14.71
N SER A 287 16.75 -11.07 -14.23
CA SER A 287 16.06 -12.24 -14.78
C SER A 287 14.54 -12.09 -14.64
N GLY A 288 14.04 -11.72 -13.45
CA GLY A 288 12.62 -11.45 -13.23
C GLY A 288 12.10 -10.28 -14.07
N ALA A 289 12.88 -9.20 -14.22
CA ALA A 289 12.50 -8.08 -15.09
C ALA A 289 12.42 -8.49 -16.57
N ALA A 290 13.26 -9.41 -17.04
CA ALA A 290 13.23 -9.92 -18.40
C ALA A 290 11.93 -10.71 -18.67
N GLU A 291 11.57 -11.59 -17.74
CA GLU A 291 10.32 -12.36 -17.79
C GLU A 291 9.10 -11.45 -17.77
N LEU A 292 9.08 -10.47 -16.85
CA LEU A 292 8.02 -9.47 -16.78
C LEU A 292 7.94 -8.64 -18.07
N LEU A 293 9.08 -8.25 -18.64
CA LEU A 293 9.14 -7.47 -19.87
C LEU A 293 8.53 -8.25 -21.05
N ALA A 294 8.87 -9.53 -21.20
CA ALA A 294 8.28 -10.40 -22.21
C ALA A 294 6.76 -10.54 -22.01
N LEU A 295 6.32 -10.74 -20.77
CA LEU A 295 4.91 -10.85 -20.44
C LEU A 295 4.13 -9.57 -20.78
N LEU A 296 4.65 -8.40 -20.41
CA LEU A 296 4.02 -7.11 -20.70
C LEU A 296 3.87 -6.87 -22.21
N ALA A 297 4.86 -7.31 -23.00
CA ALA A 297 4.77 -7.26 -24.46
C ALA A 297 3.66 -8.18 -24.99
N ASP A 298 3.57 -9.41 -24.48
CA ASP A 298 2.59 -10.41 -24.90
C ASP A 298 1.14 -10.00 -24.60
N ILE A 299 0.90 -9.35 -23.46
CA ILE A 299 -0.43 -8.86 -23.08
C ILE A 299 -0.77 -7.48 -23.67
N GLY A 300 0.14 -6.88 -24.46
CA GLY A 300 -0.10 -5.62 -25.17
C GLY A 300 0.09 -4.35 -24.33
N GLU A 301 0.77 -4.43 -23.19
CA GLU A 301 1.07 -3.29 -22.30
C GLU A 301 2.33 -2.54 -22.75
N SER A 302 2.35 -2.09 -24.01
CA SER A 302 3.56 -1.59 -24.68
C SER A 302 4.24 -0.41 -23.97
N ARG A 303 3.46 0.46 -23.31
CA ARG A 303 4.02 1.60 -22.56
C ARG A 303 4.73 1.17 -21.28
N ALA A 304 4.15 0.22 -20.56
CA ALA A 304 4.75 -0.34 -19.35
C ALA A 304 5.99 -1.17 -19.71
N ALA A 305 5.92 -1.96 -20.78
CA ALA A 305 7.04 -2.71 -21.32
C ALA A 305 8.22 -1.79 -21.70
N ASP A 306 7.97 -0.72 -22.48
CA ASP A 306 9.01 0.25 -22.85
C ASP A 306 9.64 0.92 -21.62
N ALA A 307 8.82 1.33 -20.63
CA ALA A 307 9.29 1.92 -19.38
C ALA A 307 10.20 0.96 -18.59
N LEU A 308 9.82 -0.32 -18.48
CA LEU A 308 10.63 -1.35 -17.82
C LEU A 308 11.92 -1.64 -18.59
N ALA A 309 11.86 -1.72 -19.92
CA ALA A 309 13.06 -1.91 -20.76
C ALA A 309 14.08 -0.78 -20.54
N ARG A 310 13.63 0.48 -20.47
CA ARG A 310 14.49 1.62 -20.15
C ARG A 310 15.08 1.53 -18.75
N SER A 311 14.27 1.16 -17.76
CA SER A 311 14.73 0.93 -16.37
C SER A 311 15.88 -0.06 -16.32
N VAL A 312 15.72 -1.21 -16.98
CA VAL A 312 16.76 -2.25 -17.07
C VAL A 312 18.03 -1.70 -17.73
N LEU A 313 17.91 -1.09 -18.91
CA LEU A 313 19.07 -0.60 -19.67
C LEU A 313 19.82 0.52 -18.95
N ARG A 314 19.12 1.49 -18.33
CA ARG A 314 19.76 2.55 -17.54
C ARG A 314 20.48 1.99 -16.33
N THR A 315 19.90 0.99 -15.71
CA THR A 315 20.52 0.31 -14.57
C THR A 315 21.77 -0.45 -14.99
N ALA A 316 21.73 -1.13 -16.15
CA ALA A 316 22.88 -1.79 -16.74
C ALA A 316 24.00 -0.80 -17.11
N GLU A 317 23.67 0.32 -17.76
CA GLU A 317 24.62 1.37 -18.12
C GLU A 317 25.34 1.95 -16.89
N ARG A 318 24.62 2.19 -15.79
CA ARG A 318 25.23 2.70 -14.55
C ARG A 318 26.15 1.68 -13.87
N ARG A 319 25.76 0.41 -13.84
CA ARG A 319 26.49 -0.66 -13.12
C ARG A 319 27.67 -1.20 -13.92
N ALA A 320 27.57 -1.23 -15.24
CA ALA A 320 28.59 -1.73 -16.15
C ALA A 320 28.91 -0.71 -17.26
N PRO A 321 29.45 0.48 -16.93
CA PRO A 321 29.66 1.57 -17.90
C PRO A 321 30.65 1.23 -19.03
N ALA A 322 31.43 0.15 -18.88
CA ALA A 322 32.31 -0.35 -19.95
C ALA A 322 31.53 -1.11 -21.04
N ASP A 323 30.32 -1.62 -20.75
CA ASP A 323 29.44 -2.22 -21.76
C ASP A 323 28.61 -1.12 -22.44
N ALA A 324 29.11 -0.65 -23.59
CA ALA A 324 28.45 0.40 -24.36
C ALA A 324 27.12 -0.04 -25.01
N ARG A 325 26.74 -1.33 -24.99
CA ARG A 325 25.52 -1.83 -25.65
C ARG A 325 24.26 -1.24 -25.06
N ALA A 326 24.17 -1.14 -23.73
CA ALA A 326 22.99 -0.61 -23.06
C ALA A 326 22.73 0.86 -23.45
N GLY A 327 23.76 1.70 -23.37
CA GLY A 327 23.70 3.09 -23.81
C GLY A 327 23.42 3.23 -25.32
N ALA A 328 23.98 2.34 -26.15
CA ALA A 328 23.71 2.33 -27.59
C ALA A 328 22.24 1.99 -27.91
N LEU A 329 21.62 1.06 -27.19
CA LEU A 329 20.19 0.76 -27.32
C LEU A 329 19.32 1.94 -26.92
N LEU A 330 19.60 2.58 -25.78
CA LEU A 330 18.89 3.78 -25.34
C LEU A 330 19.00 4.93 -26.37
N ALA A 331 20.19 5.15 -26.93
CA ALA A 331 20.42 6.17 -27.95
C ALA A 331 19.73 5.86 -29.29
N ARG A 332 19.58 4.57 -29.64
CA ARG A 332 18.90 4.11 -30.85
C ARG A 332 17.39 4.35 -30.79
N TYR A 333 16.80 4.28 -29.60
CA TYR A 333 15.35 4.43 -29.36
C TYR A 333 15.07 5.55 -28.35
N PRO A 334 15.25 6.83 -28.74
CA PRO A 334 15.08 7.97 -27.84
C PRO A 334 13.63 8.18 -27.39
N GLU A 335 12.67 7.68 -28.17
CA GLU A 335 11.23 7.71 -27.90
C GLU A 335 10.69 6.28 -27.73
N PRO A 336 9.49 6.09 -27.12
CA PRO A 336 8.90 4.77 -26.93
C PRO A 336 8.78 3.98 -28.24
N ASP A 337 9.39 2.79 -28.28
CA ASP A 337 9.43 1.94 -29.48
C ASP A 337 9.35 0.45 -29.10
N PRO A 338 8.39 -0.31 -29.64
CA PRO A 338 8.28 -1.75 -29.35
C PRO A 338 9.55 -2.55 -29.64
N ARG A 339 10.42 -2.09 -30.54
CA ARG A 339 11.70 -2.74 -30.85
C ARG A 339 12.71 -2.61 -29.72
N LEU A 340 12.61 -1.58 -28.87
CA LEU A 340 13.45 -1.46 -27.69
C LEU A 340 13.23 -2.67 -26.77
N VAL A 341 11.98 -3.06 -26.56
CA VAL A 341 11.60 -4.20 -25.71
C VAL A 341 12.26 -5.49 -26.21
N SER A 342 12.13 -5.81 -27.49
CA SER A 342 12.75 -7.02 -28.07
C SER A 342 14.29 -6.97 -28.01
N ASP A 343 14.88 -5.80 -28.28
CA ASP A 343 16.34 -5.66 -28.24
C ASP A 343 16.87 -5.74 -26.80
N THR A 344 16.12 -5.27 -25.81
CA THR A 344 16.44 -5.43 -24.38
C THR A 344 16.36 -6.88 -23.95
N VAL A 345 15.33 -7.63 -24.33
CA VAL A 345 15.23 -9.07 -24.03
C VAL A 345 16.42 -9.85 -24.63
N ALA A 346 16.80 -9.54 -25.86
CA ALA A 346 17.98 -10.12 -26.50
C ALA A 346 19.27 -9.78 -25.75
N TYR A 347 19.46 -8.50 -25.37
CA TYR A 347 20.61 -8.03 -24.59
C TYR A 347 20.77 -8.80 -23.27
N LEU A 348 19.67 -9.03 -22.54
CA LEU A 348 19.69 -9.79 -21.29
C LEU A 348 20.02 -11.27 -21.50
N SER A 349 19.51 -11.87 -22.57
CA SER A 349 19.72 -13.29 -22.89
C SER A 349 21.17 -13.63 -23.26
N GLU A 350 21.97 -12.65 -23.68
CA GLU A 350 23.39 -12.82 -24.01
C GLU A 350 24.31 -12.92 -22.78
N GLY A 351 23.77 -12.87 -21.55
CA GLY A 351 24.56 -12.95 -20.31
C GLY A 351 25.42 -11.71 -20.06
N ALA A 352 25.04 -10.58 -20.66
CA ALA A 352 25.78 -9.32 -20.61
C ALA A 352 25.86 -8.68 -19.21
N PHE A 353 24.99 -9.11 -18.29
CA PHE A 353 24.74 -8.39 -17.06
C PHE A 353 24.26 -9.34 -15.95
N SER A 354 24.98 -9.39 -14.84
CA SER A 354 24.61 -10.10 -13.61
C SER A 354 24.58 -9.11 -12.44
N TRP A 355 23.64 -9.29 -11.51
CA TRP A 355 23.42 -8.36 -10.40
C TRP A 355 24.37 -8.48 -9.23
#